data_AF-A0A964L5S9-F1
#
_entry.id   AF-A0A964L5S9-F1
#
_cell.length_a   1.000
_cell.length_b   1.000
_cell.length_c   1.000
_cell.angle_alpha   90.00
_cell.angle_beta   90.00
_cell.angle_gamma   90.00
#
_symmetry.space_group_name_H-M   'P 1'
#
loop_
_entity.id
_entity.type
_entity.pdbx_description
1 polymer ?
#
loop_
_entity_poly.entity_id
_entity_poly.type
_entity_poly.pdbx_seq_one_letter_code
_entity_poly.pdbx_strand_id
1 'polypeptide(L)'
;MIAAQPTRAFTLIEILVVLGIITILGGLMMPAFKMVRAQSQNSACLSNLRQTFTLWQSYQTMNKGTMPMCEFLPVVTPQGVEGGLPNLLANFIPVESPTWFCPADVDADSLSTGTSYTYLPGLLRYTPQVQFQVAQVLIELPAGTTEGHRQQVRLNAEAKLVSAIFAGDTKALFPLLMDSEDRHPGTREPRNGVYLDGAARAIIIEQNTTAD
;
A
#
# COMPACT_ATOMS: atom_id res chain seq x y z
N MET A 1 -40.59 19.40 -57.72
CA MET A 1 -39.37 20.22 -57.63
C MET A 1 -38.94 20.26 -56.17
N ILE A 2 -37.86 19.59 -55.80
CA ILE A 2 -37.27 19.69 -54.46
C ILE A 2 -36.19 20.77 -54.55
N ALA A 3 -36.42 21.91 -53.89
CA ALA A 3 -35.41 22.97 -53.81
C ALA A 3 -34.27 22.50 -52.88
N ALA A 4 -33.06 22.39 -53.41
CA ALA A 4 -31.87 22.12 -52.60
C ALA A 4 -31.62 23.33 -51.68
N GLN A 5 -31.75 23.13 -50.38
CA GLN A 5 -31.41 24.18 -49.42
C GLN A 5 -29.89 24.42 -49.44
N PRO A 6 -29.43 25.68 -49.49
CA PRO A 6 -28.00 25.97 -49.44
C PRO A 6 -27.43 25.48 -48.11
N THR A 7 -26.53 24.50 -48.18
CA THR A 7 -25.77 24.03 -47.03
C THR A 7 -24.83 25.15 -46.60
N ARG A 8 -25.00 25.65 -45.37
CA ARG A 8 -24.05 26.61 -44.78
C ARG A 8 -22.73 25.88 -44.55
N ALA A 9 -21.71 26.22 -45.35
CA ALA A 9 -20.34 25.77 -45.15
C ALA A 9 -19.61 26.73 -44.20
N PHE A 10 -18.85 26.18 -43.26
CA PHE A 10 -18.00 26.98 -42.37
C PHE A 10 -16.87 27.65 -43.15
N THR A 11 -16.56 28.90 -42.79
CA THR A 11 -15.39 29.60 -43.31
C THR A 11 -14.12 29.12 -42.61
N LEU A 12 -12.97 29.22 -43.31
CA LEU A 12 -11.66 28.86 -42.75
C LEU A 12 -11.34 29.67 -41.48
N ILE A 13 -11.77 30.94 -41.45
CA ILE A 13 -11.57 31.84 -40.31
C ILE A 13 -12.38 31.37 -39.09
N GLU A 14 -13.64 30.97 -39.27
CA GLU A 14 -14.46 30.44 -38.17
C GLU A 14 -13.83 29.20 -37.55
N ILE A 15 -13.30 28.27 -38.36
CA ILE A 15 -12.59 27.09 -37.85
C ILE A 15 -11.30 27.48 -37.12
N LEU A 16 -10.56 28.45 -37.63
CA LEU A 16 -9.30 28.90 -37.04
C LEU A 16 -9.50 29.56 -35.66
N VAL A 17 -10.53 30.42 -35.53
CA VAL A 17 -10.87 31.06 -34.25
C VAL A 17 -11.34 30.01 -33.23
N VAL A 18 -12.16 29.04 -33.63
CA VAL A 18 -12.65 27.99 -32.74
C VAL A 18 -11.51 27.13 -32.22
N LEU A 19 -10.60 26.69 -33.09
CA LEU A 19 -9.43 25.93 -32.66
C LEU A 19 -8.51 26.77 -31.77
N GLY A 20 -8.34 28.06 -32.05
CA GLY A 20 -7.58 28.98 -31.20
C GLY A 20 -8.17 29.12 -29.78
N ILE A 21 -9.49 29.19 -29.65
CA ILE A 21 -10.15 29.23 -28.34
C ILE A 21 -9.97 27.89 -27.61
N ILE A 22 -10.15 26.76 -28.29
CA ILE A 22 -9.97 25.42 -27.71
C ILE A 22 -8.54 25.21 -27.21
N THR A 23 -7.51 25.67 -27.93
CA THR A 23 -6.11 25.52 -27.50
C THR A 23 -5.78 26.37 -26.28
N ILE A 24 -6.28 27.60 -26.21
CA ILE A 24 -6.11 28.48 -25.04
C ILE A 24 -6.79 27.86 -23.81
N LEU A 25 -8.05 27.43 -23.95
CA LEU A 25 -8.78 26.79 -22.86
C LEU A 25 -8.11 25.48 -22.43
N GLY A 26 -7.70 24.63 -23.38
CA GLY A 26 -6.99 23.38 -23.10
C GLY A 26 -5.65 23.59 -22.38
N GLY A 27 -4.89 24.63 -22.75
CA GLY A 27 -3.64 24.99 -22.10
C GLY A 27 -3.81 25.36 -20.62
N LEU A 28 -4.88 26.09 -20.30
CA LEU A 28 -5.20 26.47 -18.92
C LEU A 28 -5.72 25.30 -18.06
N MET A 29 -6.33 24.28 -18.69
CA MET A 29 -6.86 23.11 -17.97
C MET A 29 -5.80 22.07 -17.61
N MET A 30 -4.69 21.99 -18.36
CA MET A 30 -3.64 20.99 -18.13
C MET A 30 -3.08 20.95 -16.69
N PRO A 31 -2.72 22.07 -16.02
CA PRO A 31 -2.24 22.03 -14.64
C PRO A 31 -3.30 21.52 -13.65
N ALA A 32 -4.56 21.92 -13.83
CA ALA A 32 -5.67 21.47 -12.98
C ALA A 32 -5.90 19.95 -13.10
N PHE A 33 -5.82 19.39 -14.32
CA PHE A 33 -5.95 17.95 -14.52
C PHE A 33 -4.87 17.13 -13.81
N LYS A 34 -3.62 17.63 -13.74
CA LYS A 34 -2.54 16.95 -13.02
C LYS A 34 -2.84 16.85 -11.52
N MET A 35 -3.30 17.94 -10.90
CA MET A 35 -3.68 17.96 -9.49
C MET A 35 -4.85 17.03 -9.20
N VAL A 36 -5.90 17.06 -10.04
CA VAL A 36 -7.08 16.18 -9.89
C VAL A 36 -6.69 14.70 -9.99
N ARG A 37 -5.79 14.35 -10.91
CA ARG A 37 -5.30 12.98 -11.06
C ARG A 37 -4.48 12.52 -9.84
N ALA A 38 -3.61 13.37 -9.30
CA ALA A 38 -2.85 13.03 -8.09
C ALA A 38 -3.79 12.79 -6.89
N GLN A 39 -4.80 13.66 -6.71
CA GLN A 39 -5.80 13.51 -5.65
C GLN A 39 -6.66 12.24 -5.83
N SER A 40 -6.99 11.86 -7.06
CA SER A 40 -7.74 10.63 -7.32
C SER A 40 -6.91 9.38 -7.06
N GLN A 41 -5.62 9.38 -7.44
CA GLN A 41 -4.68 8.30 -7.13
C GLN A 41 -4.50 8.14 -5.61
N ASN A 42 -4.33 9.25 -4.88
CA ASN A 42 -4.24 9.22 -3.41
C ASN A 42 -5.51 8.64 -2.76
N SER A 43 -6.69 9.09 -3.21
CA SER A 43 -7.97 8.58 -2.71
C SER A 43 -8.13 7.07 -2.98
N ALA A 44 -7.65 6.60 -4.12
CA ALA A 44 -7.64 5.18 -4.47
C ALA A 44 -6.63 4.37 -3.62
N CYS A 45 -5.43 4.90 -3.37
CA CYS A 45 -4.45 4.30 -2.45
C CYS A 45 -5.04 4.12 -1.03
N LEU A 46 -5.67 5.16 -0.48
CA LEU A 46 -6.35 5.07 0.82
C LEU A 46 -7.48 4.04 0.84
N SER A 47 -8.21 3.90 -0.27
CA SER A 47 -9.23 2.86 -0.42
C SER A 47 -8.63 1.46 -0.40
N ASN A 48 -7.54 1.25 -1.15
CA ASN A 48 -6.82 -0.02 -1.20
C ASN A 48 -6.28 -0.40 0.18
N LEU A 49 -5.68 0.54 0.92
CA LEU A 49 -5.24 0.34 2.30
C LEU A 49 -6.37 -0.10 3.24
N ARG A 50 -7.56 0.49 3.15
CA ARG A 50 -8.74 0.07 3.94
C ARG A 50 -9.21 -1.33 3.56
N GLN A 51 -9.21 -1.65 2.27
CA GLN A 51 -9.57 -2.99 1.79
C GLN A 51 -8.58 -4.03 2.34
N THR A 52 -7.27 -3.78 2.25
CA THR A 52 -6.23 -4.65 2.82
C THR A 52 -6.37 -4.81 4.33
N PHE A 53 -6.69 -3.74 5.06
CA PHE A 53 -6.98 -3.84 6.49
C PHE A 53 -8.20 -4.71 6.80
N THR A 54 -9.25 -4.65 5.98
CA THR A 54 -10.43 -5.51 6.13
C THR A 54 -10.07 -6.99 5.96
N LEU A 55 -9.19 -7.31 5.00
CA LEU A 55 -8.66 -8.67 4.80
C LEU A 55 -7.80 -9.10 6.00
N TRP A 56 -6.98 -8.21 6.52
CA TRP A 56 -6.17 -8.44 7.71
C TRP A 56 -7.02 -8.72 8.97
N GLN A 57 -8.14 -8.00 9.15
CA GLN A 57 -9.12 -8.30 10.20
C GLN A 57 -9.79 -9.66 9.99
N SER A 58 -10.08 -10.02 8.74
CA SER A 58 -10.65 -11.32 8.38
C SER A 58 -9.70 -12.45 8.76
N TYR A 59 -8.40 -12.29 8.47
CA TYR A 59 -7.36 -13.21 8.91
C TYR A 59 -7.34 -13.37 10.44
N GLN A 60 -7.31 -12.27 11.20
CA GLN A 60 -7.32 -12.35 12.66
C GLN A 60 -8.54 -13.09 13.20
N THR A 61 -9.71 -12.82 12.62
CA THR A 61 -10.96 -13.48 13.02
C THR A 61 -10.83 -15.00 12.86
N MET A 62 -10.20 -15.46 11.77
CA MET A 62 -9.96 -16.89 11.52
C MET A 62 -8.82 -17.48 12.38
N ASN A 63 -7.88 -16.66 12.83
CA ASN A 63 -6.67 -17.08 13.54
C ASN A 63 -6.68 -16.69 15.04
N LYS A 64 -7.85 -16.67 15.69
CA LYS A 64 -7.99 -16.42 17.14
C LYS A 64 -7.41 -15.07 17.60
N GLY A 65 -7.52 -14.04 16.75
CA GLY A 65 -7.02 -12.70 17.04
C GLY A 65 -5.50 -12.56 16.91
N THR A 66 -4.79 -13.55 16.37
CA THR A 66 -3.36 -13.40 16.10
C THR A 66 -3.14 -12.60 14.82
N MET A 67 -2.21 -11.65 14.90
CA MET A 67 -1.80 -10.91 13.72
C MET A 67 -1.10 -11.85 12.72
N PRO A 68 -1.31 -11.67 11.41
CA PRO A 68 -0.53 -12.34 10.39
C PRO A 68 0.95 -12.00 10.57
N MET A 69 1.80 -13.01 10.74
CA MET A 69 3.25 -12.84 10.84
C MET A 69 3.92 -13.35 9.59
N CYS A 70 4.46 -12.40 8.83
CA CYS A 70 5.23 -12.61 7.62
C CYS A 70 6.33 -11.54 7.54
N GLU A 71 7.12 -11.62 6.47
CA GLU A 71 8.07 -10.58 6.09
C GLU A 71 7.35 -9.25 5.88
N PHE A 72 8.04 -8.13 6.16
CA PHE A 72 7.49 -6.79 5.94
C PHE A 72 7.30 -6.43 4.46
N LEU A 73 8.07 -7.09 3.59
CA LEU A 73 7.96 -7.06 2.14
C LEU A 73 8.15 -8.48 1.60
N PRO A 74 7.51 -8.83 0.48
CA PRO A 74 7.84 -10.04 -0.26
C PRO A 74 9.27 -10.01 -0.79
N VAL A 75 9.81 -11.20 -1.09
CA VAL A 75 11.11 -11.38 -1.73
C VAL A 75 10.89 -11.68 -3.20
N VAL A 76 11.62 -10.97 -4.07
CA VAL A 76 11.63 -11.25 -5.51
C VAL A 76 12.68 -12.31 -5.79
N THR A 77 12.23 -13.47 -6.30
CA THR A 77 13.10 -14.58 -6.71
C THR A 77 12.98 -14.80 -8.23
N PRO A 78 13.93 -15.53 -8.86
CA PRO A 78 13.78 -15.93 -10.25
C PRO A 78 12.51 -16.75 -10.55
N GLN A 79 11.90 -17.38 -9.54
CA GLN A 79 10.71 -18.19 -9.63
C GLN A 79 9.42 -17.39 -9.41
N GLY A 80 9.52 -16.15 -8.92
CA GLY A 80 8.40 -15.27 -8.65
C GLY A 80 8.53 -14.55 -7.30
N VAL A 81 7.43 -13.92 -6.90
CA VAL A 81 7.30 -13.21 -5.62
C VAL A 81 6.91 -14.19 -4.53
N GLU A 82 7.73 -14.28 -3.48
CA GLU A 82 7.51 -15.18 -2.36
C GLU A 82 7.40 -14.43 -1.03
N GLY A 83 6.51 -14.92 -0.17
CA GLY A 83 6.34 -14.42 1.20
C GLY A 83 5.59 -13.09 1.31
N GLY A 84 5.73 -12.44 2.47
CA GLY A 84 5.02 -11.20 2.76
C GLY A 84 3.49 -11.36 2.88
N LEU A 85 2.82 -10.21 3.03
CA LEU A 85 1.38 -10.18 3.27
C LEU A 85 0.53 -10.68 2.08
N PRO A 86 0.87 -10.38 0.81
CA PRO A 86 0.10 -10.88 -0.34
C PRO A 86 0.02 -12.41 -0.39
N ASN A 87 1.14 -13.12 -0.23
CA ASN A 87 1.15 -14.58 -0.23
C ASN A 87 0.44 -15.15 1.02
N LEU A 88 0.57 -14.50 2.19
CA LEU A 88 -0.11 -14.94 3.41
C LEU A 88 -1.64 -14.78 3.35
N LEU A 89 -2.12 -13.73 2.66
CA LEU A 89 -3.54 -13.46 2.48
C LEU A 89 -4.10 -13.97 1.15
N ALA A 90 -3.36 -14.83 0.43
CA ALA A 90 -3.74 -15.36 -0.88
C ALA A 90 -5.10 -16.11 -0.88
N ASN A 91 -5.51 -16.65 0.27
CA ASN A 91 -6.83 -17.30 0.42
C ASN A 91 -8.00 -16.31 0.46
N PHE A 92 -7.74 -15.03 0.74
CA PHE A 92 -8.77 -13.98 0.82
C PHE A 92 -8.80 -13.11 -0.43
N ILE A 93 -7.64 -12.85 -1.04
CA ILE A 93 -7.50 -12.06 -2.25
C ILE A 93 -6.37 -12.61 -3.12
N PRO A 94 -6.51 -12.64 -4.45
CA PRO A 94 -5.41 -13.04 -5.33
C PRO A 94 -4.17 -12.17 -5.12
N VAL A 95 -2.98 -12.76 -5.29
CA VAL A 95 -1.69 -12.07 -5.12
C VAL A 95 -1.51 -11.01 -6.20
N GLU A 96 -2.12 -11.19 -7.37
CA GLU A 96 -2.06 -10.29 -8.53
C GLU A 96 -3.10 -9.15 -8.44
N SER A 97 -3.84 -9.05 -7.34
CA SER A 97 -4.92 -8.07 -7.21
C SER A 97 -4.38 -6.63 -7.25
N PRO A 98 -5.05 -5.70 -7.96
CA PRO A 98 -4.68 -4.28 -7.98
C PRO A 98 -4.75 -3.63 -6.59
N THR A 99 -5.42 -4.27 -5.62
CA THR A 99 -5.52 -3.81 -4.23
C THR A 99 -4.15 -3.77 -3.53
N TRP A 100 -3.18 -4.57 -3.99
CA TRP A 100 -1.81 -4.57 -3.46
C TRP A 100 -0.95 -3.41 -3.97
N PHE A 101 -1.44 -2.65 -4.96
CA PHE A 101 -0.68 -1.60 -5.61
C PHE A 101 -1.30 -0.22 -5.33
N CYS A 102 -0.44 0.77 -5.18
CA CYS A 102 -0.81 2.18 -5.15
C CYS A 102 -0.92 2.67 -6.61
N PRO A 103 -2.03 3.30 -7.04
CA PRO A 103 -2.16 3.80 -8.42
C PRO A 103 -1.20 4.95 -8.78
N ALA A 104 -0.49 5.50 -7.80
CA ALA A 104 0.59 6.48 -8.00
C ALA A 104 1.95 5.81 -8.27
N ASP A 105 2.13 4.56 -7.84
CA ASP A 105 3.37 3.80 -8.07
C ASP A 105 3.38 3.26 -9.49
N VAL A 106 4.41 3.65 -10.23
CA VAL A 106 4.65 3.24 -11.62
C VAL A 106 6.05 2.68 -11.83
N ASP A 107 6.81 2.52 -10.74
CA ASP A 107 8.17 2.00 -10.79
C ASP A 107 8.18 0.47 -10.98
N ALA A 108 9.20 0.00 -11.70
CA ALA A 108 9.36 -1.43 -11.99
C ALA A 108 9.61 -2.26 -10.72
N ASP A 109 10.14 -1.65 -9.67
CA ASP A 109 10.47 -2.32 -8.42
C ASP A 109 9.21 -2.63 -7.60
N SER A 110 8.23 -1.73 -7.55
CA SER A 110 6.90 -1.98 -6.96
C SER A 110 6.16 -3.09 -7.68
N LEU A 111 6.15 -3.03 -9.01
CA LEU A 111 5.48 -4.02 -9.85
C LEU A 111 6.14 -5.39 -9.72
N SER A 112 7.47 -5.45 -9.58
CA SER A 112 8.19 -6.71 -9.40
C SER A 112 8.15 -7.24 -7.96
N THR A 113 8.02 -6.39 -6.95
CA THR A 113 7.89 -6.80 -5.53
C THR A 113 6.51 -7.37 -5.21
N GLY A 114 5.50 -7.11 -6.04
CA GLY A 114 4.14 -7.63 -5.87
C GLY A 114 3.28 -6.87 -4.86
N THR A 115 3.79 -5.75 -4.30
CA THR A 115 3.02 -4.84 -3.44
C THR A 115 3.70 -3.48 -3.36
N SER A 116 2.88 -2.43 -3.32
CA SER A 116 3.29 -1.05 -3.00
C SER A 116 3.40 -0.81 -1.49
N TYR A 117 2.73 -1.62 -0.69
CA TYR A 117 2.61 -1.41 0.75
C TYR A 117 3.60 -2.25 1.55
N THR A 118 4.18 -1.62 2.57
CA THR A 118 5.04 -2.25 3.58
C THR A 118 4.23 -2.65 4.81
N TYR A 119 4.40 -3.89 5.26
CA TYR A 119 3.72 -4.42 6.44
C TYR A 119 4.59 -4.27 7.71
N LEU A 120 4.28 -3.26 8.53
CA LEU A 120 5.11 -2.89 9.67
C LEU A 120 5.24 -3.98 10.76
N PRO A 121 4.20 -4.77 11.11
CA PRO A 121 4.37 -5.86 12.07
C PRO A 121 5.46 -6.87 11.65
N GLY A 122 5.59 -7.12 10.33
CA GLY A 122 6.66 -7.96 9.79
C GLY A 122 8.06 -7.36 9.93
N LEU A 123 8.18 -6.04 10.15
CA LEU A 123 9.45 -5.38 10.44
C LEU A 123 9.75 -5.45 11.93
N LEU A 124 8.73 -5.22 12.77
CA LEU A 124 8.87 -5.24 14.22
C LEU A 124 9.26 -6.62 14.78
N ARG A 125 9.01 -7.71 14.03
CA ARG A 125 9.51 -9.04 14.38
C ARG A 125 11.04 -9.09 14.54
N TYR A 126 11.76 -8.21 13.85
CA TYR A 126 13.22 -8.15 13.88
C TYR A 126 13.79 -7.27 14.99
N THR A 127 12.93 -6.65 15.82
CA THR A 127 13.42 -5.89 16.97
C THR A 127 14.20 -6.80 17.93
N PRO A 128 15.27 -6.30 18.58
CA PRO A 128 16.05 -7.10 19.52
C PRO A 128 15.18 -7.74 20.61
N GLN A 129 14.20 -7.00 21.12
CA GLN A 129 13.27 -7.49 22.14
C GLN A 129 12.52 -8.74 21.68
N VAL A 130 11.94 -8.73 20.48
CA VAL A 130 11.22 -9.88 19.93
C VAL A 130 12.18 -11.04 19.66
N GLN A 131 13.31 -10.78 19.01
CA GLN A 131 14.28 -11.81 18.65
C GLN A 131 14.84 -12.56 19.87
N PHE A 132 15.20 -11.84 20.95
CA PHE A 132 15.70 -12.48 22.18
C PHE A 132 14.64 -13.38 22.84
N GLN A 133 13.39 -12.92 22.93
CA GLN A 133 12.32 -13.71 23.55
C GLN A 133 11.94 -14.92 22.71
N VAL A 134 11.89 -14.77 21.39
CA VAL A 134 11.66 -15.89 20.46
C VAL A 134 12.80 -16.91 20.56
N ALA A 135 14.05 -16.46 20.63
CA ALA A 135 15.19 -17.36 20.78
C ALA A 135 15.10 -18.20 22.06
N GLN A 136 14.66 -17.62 23.19
CA GLN A 136 14.42 -18.35 24.43
C GLN A 136 13.40 -19.48 24.25
N VAL A 137 12.26 -19.18 23.61
CA VAL A 137 11.23 -20.19 23.31
C VAL A 137 11.78 -21.31 22.42
N LEU A 138 12.60 -20.98 21.43
CA LEU A 138 13.14 -21.97 20.49
C LEU A 138 14.26 -22.85 21.07
N ILE A 139 14.94 -22.39 22.14
CA ILE A 139 15.97 -23.16 22.85
C ILE A 139 15.33 -24.23 23.74
N GLU A 140 14.13 -23.97 24.27
CA GLU A 140 13.38 -24.92 25.11
C GLU A 140 12.78 -26.09 24.30
N LEU A 141 12.80 -26.02 22.97
CA LEU A 141 12.27 -27.08 22.12
C LEU A 141 13.11 -28.37 22.20
N PRO A 142 12.48 -29.55 22.25
CA PRO A 142 13.20 -30.82 22.27
C PRO A 142 14.14 -31.00 21.08
N ALA A 143 15.31 -31.61 21.33
CA ALA A 143 16.23 -32.01 20.27
C ALA A 143 15.54 -33.01 19.32
N GLY A 144 15.55 -32.73 18.01
CA GLY A 144 14.86 -33.54 17.00
C GLY A 144 13.50 -32.98 16.53
N THR A 145 13.10 -31.80 17.02
CA THR A 145 11.94 -31.06 16.50
C THR A 145 12.08 -30.80 14.99
N THR A 146 11.01 -31.04 14.22
CA THR A 146 10.99 -30.77 12.78
C THR A 146 11.08 -29.27 12.49
N GLU A 147 11.67 -28.92 11.34
CA GLU A 147 11.82 -27.50 10.96
C GLU A 147 10.47 -26.79 10.82
N GLY A 148 9.45 -27.48 10.29
CA GLY A 148 8.10 -26.93 10.19
C GLY A 148 7.47 -26.61 11.56
N HIS A 149 7.66 -27.48 12.55
CA HIS A 149 7.16 -27.20 13.90
C HIS A 149 7.94 -26.05 14.54
N ARG A 150 9.26 -26.02 14.37
CA ARG A 150 10.13 -24.93 14.86
C ARG A 150 9.71 -23.59 14.26
N GLN A 151 9.42 -23.54 12.97
CA GLN A 151 8.92 -22.35 12.28
C GLN A 151 7.54 -21.92 12.80
N GLN A 152 6.62 -22.87 13.02
CA GLN A 152 5.30 -22.56 13.55
C GLN A 152 5.37 -21.97 14.97
N VAL A 153 6.21 -22.55 15.83
CA VAL A 153 6.44 -22.04 17.19
C VAL A 153 7.04 -20.63 17.13
N ARG A 154 8.01 -20.40 16.24
CA ARG A 154 8.61 -19.08 15.99
C ARG A 154 7.54 -18.06 15.62
N LEU A 155 6.75 -18.33 14.58
CA LEU A 155 5.73 -17.40 14.07
C LEU A 155 4.65 -17.10 15.12
N ASN A 156 4.23 -18.10 15.89
CA ASN A 156 3.26 -17.91 16.97
C ASN A 156 3.82 -17.03 18.10
N ALA A 157 5.10 -17.21 18.46
CA ALA A 157 5.77 -16.38 19.46
C ALA A 157 5.92 -14.94 18.96
N GLU A 158 6.41 -14.74 17.73
CA GLU A 158 6.50 -13.44 17.07
C GLU A 158 5.13 -12.75 17.03
N ALA A 159 4.07 -13.48 16.65
CA ALA A 159 2.72 -12.94 16.55
C ALA A 159 2.25 -12.40 17.90
N LYS A 160 2.45 -13.17 18.97
CA LYS A 160 2.05 -12.78 20.32
C LYS A 160 2.79 -11.53 20.80
N LEU A 161 4.11 -11.47 20.58
CA LEU A 161 4.96 -10.37 21.03
C LEU A 161 4.68 -9.09 20.26
N VAL A 162 4.59 -9.17 18.93
CA VAL A 162 4.28 -8.02 18.09
C VAL A 162 2.86 -7.52 18.36
N SER A 163 1.88 -8.43 18.55
CA SER A 163 0.51 -8.02 18.92
C SER A 163 0.50 -7.24 20.24
N ALA A 164 1.36 -7.59 21.21
CA ALA A 164 1.47 -6.86 22.47
C ALA A 164 2.03 -5.44 22.30
N ILE A 165 2.95 -5.21 21.35
CA ILE A 165 3.46 -3.87 21.00
C ILE A 165 2.32 -2.96 20.54
N PHE A 166 1.33 -3.54 19.87
CA PHE A 166 0.20 -2.87 19.24
C PHE A 166 -1.06 -2.77 20.12
N ALA A 167 -1.16 -3.58 21.17
CA ALA A 167 -2.33 -3.63 22.06
C ALA A 167 -2.40 -2.44 23.05
N GLY A 168 -1.29 -1.73 23.28
CA GLY A 168 -1.21 -0.57 24.17
C GLY A 168 -1.75 0.73 23.58
N ASP A 169 -1.27 1.86 24.09
CA ASP A 169 -1.63 3.23 23.64
C ASP A 169 -1.05 3.58 22.25
N THR A 170 -0.42 2.60 21.60
CA THR A 170 0.31 2.70 20.33
C THR A 170 -0.56 2.46 19.09
N LYS A 171 -1.87 2.18 19.26
CA LYS A 171 -2.79 1.89 18.14
C LYS A 171 -2.82 2.98 17.06
N ALA A 172 -2.55 4.23 17.47
CA ALA A 172 -2.47 5.39 16.58
C ALA A 172 -1.04 5.82 16.23
N LEU A 173 -0.01 5.28 16.90
CA LEU A 173 1.39 5.67 16.72
C LEU A 173 2.01 5.06 15.47
N PHE A 174 1.66 3.81 15.15
CA PHE A 174 2.31 3.07 14.09
C PHE A 174 1.30 2.58 13.04
N PRO A 175 1.51 2.85 11.74
CA PRO A 175 0.70 2.28 10.69
C PRO A 175 0.92 0.76 10.63
N LEU A 176 -0.15 0.00 10.44
CA LEU A 176 -0.10 -1.44 10.18
C LEU A 176 0.47 -1.72 8.78
N LEU A 177 -0.10 -1.05 7.76
CA LEU A 177 0.49 -0.97 6.42
C LEU A 177 0.76 0.50 6.10
N MET A 178 1.88 0.75 5.45
CA MET A 178 2.23 2.05 4.92
C MET A 178 2.64 1.94 3.47
N ASP A 179 2.30 2.96 2.70
CA ASP A 179 2.81 3.17 1.36
C ASP A 179 4.33 3.44 1.39
N SER A 180 5.05 2.92 0.41
CA SER A 180 6.51 2.98 0.34
C SER A 180 6.97 4.23 -0.41
N GLU A 181 7.54 5.19 0.32
CA GLU A 181 7.96 6.51 -0.19
C GLU A 181 8.93 6.43 -1.39
N ASP A 182 9.80 5.42 -1.44
CA ASP A 182 10.84 5.29 -2.48
C ASP A 182 10.30 5.02 -3.90
N ARG A 183 8.98 4.81 -4.02
CA ARG A 183 8.32 4.30 -5.25
C ARG A 183 7.46 5.34 -5.97
N HIS A 184 7.26 6.51 -5.35
CA HIS A 184 6.57 7.65 -5.95
C HIS A 184 7.55 8.50 -6.78
N PRO A 185 7.36 8.64 -8.11
CA PRO A 185 8.23 9.52 -8.89
C PRO A 185 7.99 11.00 -8.54
N GLY A 186 8.99 11.60 -7.88
CA GLY A 186 9.18 13.06 -7.86
C GLY A 186 8.39 13.88 -6.83
N THR A 187 7.63 13.27 -5.91
CA THR A 187 6.95 14.03 -4.84
C THR A 187 7.17 13.44 -3.45
N ARG A 188 7.42 14.32 -2.47
CA ARG A 188 7.42 14.02 -1.03
C ARG A 188 5.99 14.09 -0.48
N GLU A 189 5.04 13.48 -1.19
CA GLU A 189 3.64 13.44 -0.77
C GLU A 189 3.47 12.53 0.46
N PRO A 190 2.47 12.81 1.33
CA PRO A 190 2.38 12.17 2.63
C PRO A 190 2.18 10.67 2.51
N ARG A 191 3.01 9.89 3.21
CA ARG A 191 2.93 8.43 3.25
C ARG A 191 1.52 8.03 3.70
N ASN A 192 0.74 7.36 2.87
CA ASN A 192 -0.55 6.86 3.34
C ASN A 192 -0.32 5.64 4.22
N GLY A 193 -1.05 5.56 5.33
CA GLY A 193 -0.98 4.42 6.24
C GLY A 193 -2.36 4.04 6.73
N VAL A 194 -2.56 2.75 6.96
CA VAL A 194 -3.73 2.23 7.69
C VAL A 194 -3.32 1.80 9.08
N TYR A 195 -4.10 2.19 10.08
CA TYR A 195 -3.82 1.97 11.49
C TYR A 195 -4.73 0.87 12.06
N LEU A 196 -4.50 0.45 13.30
CA LEU A 196 -5.26 -0.63 13.94
C LEU A 196 -6.72 -0.32 14.21
N ASP A 197 -7.07 0.95 14.26
CA ASP A 197 -8.46 1.43 14.32
C ASP A 197 -9.17 1.37 12.96
N GLY A 198 -8.46 0.98 11.89
CA GLY A 198 -8.94 0.95 10.51
C GLY A 198 -8.94 2.30 9.81
N ALA A 199 -8.46 3.36 10.47
CA ALA A 199 -8.28 4.65 9.82
C ALA A 199 -7.17 4.53 8.76
N ALA A 200 -7.51 4.80 7.50
CA ALA A 200 -6.50 5.06 6.47
C ALA A 200 -6.38 6.57 6.27
N ARG A 201 -5.16 7.08 6.48
CA ARG A 201 -4.83 8.51 6.45
C ARG A 201 -3.37 8.72 6.07
N ALA A 202 -3.04 9.95 5.71
CA ALA A 202 -1.67 10.43 5.63
C ALA A 202 -0.94 10.26 6.98
N ILE A 203 0.27 9.71 6.94
CA ILE A 203 1.23 9.65 8.03
C ILE A 203 1.85 11.02 8.13
N ILE A 204 1.52 11.73 9.20
CA ILE A 204 2.12 13.02 9.52
C ILE A 204 3.46 12.71 10.19
N ILE A 205 4.55 12.82 9.42
CA ILE A 205 5.87 12.96 10.01
C ILE A 205 5.94 14.42 10.44
N GLU A 206 5.80 14.70 11.74
CA GLU A 206 6.13 16.03 12.26
C GLU A 206 7.60 16.30 11.92
N GLN A 207 7.84 17.00 10.81
CA GLN A 207 9.14 17.60 10.57
C GLN A 207 9.27 18.67 11.63
N ASN A 208 10.01 18.35 12.69
CA ASN A 208 10.49 19.32 13.64
C ASN A 208 11.30 20.33 12.83
N THR A 209 10.63 21.40 12.42
CA THR A 209 11.20 22.53 11.71
C THR A 209 11.95 23.30 12.80
N THR A 210 13.15 22.82 13.13
CA THR A 210 14.17 23.65 13.73
C THR A 210 14.53 24.70 12.69
N ALA A 211 13.83 25.82 12.77
CA ALA A 211 14.27 27.07 12.19
C ALA A 211 15.53 27.50 12.95
N ASP A 212 16.68 27.37 12.29
CA ASP A 212 17.91 28.12 12.55
C ASP A 212 18.44 28.62 11.19
#